data_AF-A0A528UZH3-F1
#
_entry.id   AF-A0A528UZH3-F1
#
_cell.length_a   1.000
_cell.length_b   1.000
_cell.length_c   1.000
_cell.angle_alpha   90.00
_cell.angle_beta   90.00
_cell.angle_gamma   90.00
#
_symmetry.space_group_name_H-M   'P 1'
#
loop_
_entity.id
_entity.type
_entity.pdbx_description
1 polymer ?
#
loop_
_entity_poly.entity_id
_entity_poly.type
_entity_poly.pdbx_seq_one_letter_code
_entity_poly.pdbx_strand_id
1 'polypeptide(L)' 'DMMLKLIGDDFDDNLVNRVCEQVLTDRVRSPTDRQRLPLRARLGVQNSKVLTIIELMEANLSEPLSLIEIADHVDLSR' A
#
# COMPACT_ATOMS: atom_id res chain seq x y z
N ASP A 1 0.83 -13.20 5.96
CA ASP A 1 1.90 -12.17 5.82
C ASP A 1 2.65 -12.49 4.55
N MET A 2 2.98 -11.51 3.69
CA MET A 2 3.61 -11.80 2.40
C MET A 2 4.98 -12.46 2.56
N MET A 3 5.81 -11.99 3.49
CA MET A 3 7.15 -12.57 3.70
C MET A 3 7.06 -14.00 4.23
N LEU A 4 6.20 -14.25 5.23
CA LEU A 4 6.01 -15.60 5.77
C LEU A 4 5.38 -16.56 4.74
N LYS A 5 4.52 -16.04 3.84
CA LYS A 5 3.95 -16.84 2.75
C LYS A 5 5.04 -17.26 1.76
N LEU A 6 5.91 -16.35 1.35
CA LEU A 6 7.04 -16.67 0.47
C LEU A 6 7.99 -17.69 1.11
N ILE A 7 8.32 -17.51 2.40
CA ILE A 7 9.15 -18.46 3.15
C ILE A 7 8.48 -19.85 3.21
N GLY A 8 7.17 -19.92 3.45
CA GLY A 8 6.46 -21.19 3.46
C GLY A 8 6.38 -21.86 2.08
N ASP A 9 6.28 -21.06 1.01
CA ASP A 9 6.26 -21.56 -0.36
C ASP A 9 7.62 -22.10 -0.83
N ASP A 10 8.71 -21.45 -0.42
CA ASP A 10 10.09 -21.85 -0.77
C ASP A 10 10.66 -22.95 0.17
N PHE A 11 10.13 -23.07 1.38
CA PHE A 11 10.60 -23.99 2.42
C PHE A 11 9.46 -24.81 3.03
N ASP A 12 9.21 -24.68 4.33
CA ASP A 12 8.18 -25.40 5.06
C ASP A 12 7.56 -24.56 6.19
N ASP A 13 6.43 -25.03 6.71
CA ASP A 13 5.70 -24.39 7.80
C ASP A 13 6.53 -24.36 9.11
N ASN A 14 7.48 -25.28 9.28
CA ASN A 14 8.34 -25.32 10.46
C ASN A 14 9.30 -24.13 10.49
N LEU A 15 9.90 -23.77 9.35
CA LEU A 15 10.70 -22.55 9.24
C LEU A 15 9.85 -21.29 9.47
N VAL A 16 8.64 -21.24 8.92
CA VAL A 16 7.71 -20.12 9.15
C VAL A 16 7.45 -19.92 10.64
N ASN A 17 7.14 -21.00 11.38
CA ASN A 17 6.88 -20.94 12.82
C ASN A 17 8.09 -20.44 13.62
N ARG A 18 9.29 -20.96 13.32
CA ARG A 18 10.53 -20.50 13.98
C ARG A 18 10.82 -19.03 13.72
N VAL A 19 10.56 -18.55 12.50
CA VAL A 19 10.69 -17.12 12.18
C VAL A 19 9.68 -16.30 12.98
N CYS A 20 8.40 -16.69 13.03
CA CYS A 20 7.37 -16.02 13.83
C CYS A 20 7.76 -15.88 15.31
N GLU A 21 8.32 -16.94 15.90
CA GLU A 21 8.83 -16.94 17.28
C GLU A 21 9.98 -15.94 17.46
N GLN A 22 10.93 -15.90 16.51
CA GLN A 22 12.09 -15.01 16.58
C GLN A 22 11.72 -13.52 16.46
N VAL A 23 10.72 -13.19 15.63
CA VAL A 23 10.31 -11.79 15.43
C VAL A 23 9.19 -11.35 16.38
N LEU A 24 8.83 -12.19 17.38
CA LEU A 24 7.73 -11.94 18.33
C LEU A 24 6.47 -11.46 17.62
N THR A 25 6.12 -12.11 16.50
CA THR A 25 4.99 -11.68 15.69
C THR A 25 3.68 -12.06 16.35
N ASP A 26 3.04 -11.10 17.03
CA ASP A 26 1.75 -11.30 17.72
C ASP A 26 0.61 -11.77 16.79
N ARG A 27 0.64 -11.33 15.51
CA ARG A 27 -0.39 -11.69 14.52
C ARG A 27 0.21 -11.86 13.14
N VAL A 28 0.01 -13.03 12.54
CA VAL A 28 0.24 -13.24 11.10
C VAL A 28 -0.82 -12.47 10.31
N ARG A 29 -0.40 -11.54 9.45
CA ARG A 29 -1.32 -10.76 8.59
C ARG A 29 -2.10 -11.68 7.63
N SER A 30 -3.39 -11.40 7.42
CA SER A 30 -4.22 -12.07 6.41
C SER A 30 -3.72 -11.73 4.99
N PRO A 31 -3.88 -12.60 3.99
CA PRO A 31 -3.64 -12.25 2.58
C PRO A 31 -4.44 -11.03 2.10
N THR A 32 -5.58 -10.75 2.72
CA THR A 32 -6.43 -9.60 2.42
C THR A 32 -5.99 -8.31 3.12
N ASP A 33 -5.04 -8.38 4.07
CA ASP A 33 -4.53 -7.20 4.73
C ASP A 33 -3.70 -6.37 3.74
N ARG A 34 -3.93 -5.04 3.74
CA ARG A 34 -3.13 -4.13 2.92
C ARG A 34 -1.67 -4.20 3.36
N GLN A 35 -0.78 -4.39 2.40
CA GLN A 35 0.67 -4.34 2.68
C GLN A 35 1.14 -2.94 3.05
N ARG A 36 0.52 -1.91 2.47
CA ARG A 36 0.80 -0.50 2.76
C ARG A 36 -0.39 0.12 3.48
N LEU A 37 -0.09 0.94 4.49
CA LEU A 37 -1.10 1.78 5.12
C LEU A 37 -1.78 2.69 4.08
N PRO A 38 -3.06 3.06 4.27
CA PRO A 38 -3.72 4.06 3.43
C PRO A 38 -2.92 5.38 3.38
N LEU A 39 -2.95 6.09 2.24
CA LEU A 39 -2.21 7.36 2.05
C LEU A 39 -2.45 8.37 3.18
N ARG A 40 -3.70 8.47 3.65
CA ARG A 40 -4.09 9.30 4.80
C ARG A 40 -3.24 9.03 6.05
N ALA A 41 -3.07 7.76 6.40
CA ALA A 41 -2.31 7.35 7.58
C ALA A 41 -0.80 7.50 7.38
N ARG A 42 -0.32 7.44 6.13
CA ARG A 42 1.11 7.56 5.79
C ARG A 42 1.59 9.01 5.74
N LEU A 43 0.78 9.91 5.19
CA LEU A 43 1.20 11.27 4.84
C LEU A 43 0.68 12.33 5.82
N GLY A 44 -0.25 11.99 6.72
CA GLY A 44 -0.90 12.97 7.60
C GLY A 44 -1.76 14.01 6.86
N VAL A 45 -1.92 13.86 5.54
CA VAL A 45 -2.73 14.75 4.69
C VAL A 45 -4.20 14.39 4.86
N GLN A 46 -5.01 15.39 5.23
CA GLN A 46 -6.46 15.22 5.42
C GLN A 46 -7.29 15.76 4.25
N ASN A 47 -6.72 16.60 3.39
CA ASN A 47 -7.44 17.17 2.25
C ASN A 47 -7.78 16.07 1.23
N SER A 48 -9.07 15.82 1.03
CA SER A 48 -9.56 14.78 0.12
C SER A 48 -9.11 14.99 -1.31
N LYS A 49 -9.10 16.23 -1.82
CA LYS A 49 -8.65 16.54 -3.19
C LYS A 49 -7.18 16.20 -3.39
N VAL A 50 -6.32 16.58 -2.44
CA VAL A 50 -4.88 16.28 -2.52
C VAL A 50 -4.64 14.76 -2.52
N LEU A 51 -5.38 14.00 -1.72
CA LEU A 51 -5.28 12.55 -1.71
C LEU A 51 -5.70 11.95 -3.06
N THR A 52 -6.81 12.42 -3.63
CA THR A 52 -7.28 11.98 -4.95
C THR A 52 -6.28 12.31 -6.05
N ILE A 53 -5.64 13.48 -6.00
CA ILE A 53 -4.56 13.84 -6.94
C ILE A 53 -3.39 12.85 -6.81
N ILE A 54 -2.95 12.55 -5.59
CA ILE A 54 -1.85 11.60 -5.36
C ILE A 54 -2.23 10.20 -5.88
N GLU A 55 -3.46 9.74 -5.64
CA GLU A 55 -3.97 8.46 -6.15
C GLU A 55 -3.98 8.42 -7.69
N LEU A 56 -4.41 9.51 -8.34
CA LEU A 56 -4.37 9.66 -9.80
C LEU A 56 -2.94 9.62 -10.34
N MET A 57 -2.00 10.29 -9.67
CA MET A 57 -0.59 10.26 -10.03
C MET A 57 0.02 8.87 -9.85
N GLU A 58 -0.26 8.19 -8.73
CA GLU A 58 0.23 6.82 -8.47
C GLU A 58 -0.36 5.80 -9.47
N ALA A 59 -1.58 6.02 -9.97
CA ALA A 59 -2.20 5.16 -11.00
C ALA A 59 -1.59 5.35 -12.39
N ASN A 60 -0.94 6.49 -12.67
CA ASN A 60 -0.44 6.87 -14.00
C ASN A 60 1.09 7.11 -13.99
N LEU A 61 1.86 6.30 -13.26
CA LEU A 61 3.32 6.50 -13.13
C LEU A 61 4.09 6.33 -14.45
N SER A 62 3.64 5.43 -15.33
CA SER A 62 4.31 5.14 -16.61
C SER A 62 4.04 6.22 -17.65
N GLU A 63 2.82 6.74 -17.68
CA GLU A 63 2.36 7.78 -18.61
C GLU A 63 1.64 8.87 -17.79
N PRO A 64 2.39 9.84 -17.24
CA PRO A 64 1.82 10.84 -16.35
C PRO A 64 0.79 11.72 -17.05
N LEU A 65 -0.34 11.94 -16.37
CA LEU A 65 -1.35 12.92 -16.78
C LEU A 65 -0.79 14.34 -16.67
N SER A 66 -1.25 15.20 -17.57
CA SER A 66 -0.98 16.64 -17.48
C SER A 66 -1.69 17.27 -16.28
N LEU A 67 -1.20 18.43 -15.84
CA LEU A 67 -1.82 19.16 -14.73
C LEU A 67 -3.27 19.57 -15.02
N ILE A 68 -3.60 19.83 -16.28
CA ILE A 68 -4.96 20.19 -16.71
C ILE A 68 -5.89 18.99 -16.53
N GLU A 69 -5.46 17.81 -17.00
CA GLU A 69 -6.23 16.57 -16.85
C GLU A 69 -6.44 16.21 -15.38
N ILE A 70 -5.42 16.36 -14.54
CA ILE A 70 -5.54 16.13 -13.10
C ILE A 70 -6.50 17.14 -12.45
N ALA A 71 -6.45 18.41 -12.83
CA ALA A 71 -7.32 19.44 -12.30
C ALA A 71 -8.79 19.19 -12.68
N ASP A 72 -9.05 18.79 -13.93
CA ASP A 72 -10.38 18.41 -14.42
C ASP A 72 -10.94 17.20 -13.67
N HIS A 73 -10.11 16.19 -13.34
CA HIS A 73 -10.55 15.01 -12.59
C HIS A 73 -10.92 15.29 -11.12
N VAL A 74 -10.48 16.42 -10.55
CA VAL A 74 -10.65 16.75 -9.12
C VAL A 74 -11.47 18.03 -8.92
N ASP A 75 -12.17 18.46 -9.97
CA ASP A 75 -12.99 19.68 -10.01
C ASP A 75 -12.24 20.89 -9.45
N LEU A 76 -10.96 21.02 -9.80
CA LEU A 76 -10.16 22.20 -9.50
C LEU A 76 -10.22 23.11 -10.72
N SER A 77 -11.04 24.16 -10.64
CA SER A 77 -10.98 25.23 -11.64
C SER A 77 -9.64 25.96 -11.53
N ARG A 78 -9.17 26.50 -12.65
CA ARG A 78 -7.97 27.32 -12.74
C ARG A 78 -7.99 28.53 -11.80
#